data_AF-A0A845ZMG9-F1
#
_entry.id   AF-A0A845ZMG9-F1
#
_cell.length_a   1.000
_cell.length_b   1.000
_cell.length_c   1.000
_cell.angle_alpha   90.00
_cell.angle_beta   90.00
_cell.angle_gamma   90.00
#
_symmetry.space_group_name_H-M   'P 1'
#
loop_
_entity.id
_entity.type
_entity.pdbx_description
1 polymer ?
#
loop_
_entity_poly.entity_id
_entity_poly.type
_entity_poly.pdbx_seq_one_letter_code
_entity_poly.pdbx_strand_id
1 'polypeptide(L)'
;IQTPLPSPLPLPPPIQPPASSIPEESASKDSFLAKMSNFGLTNPNHDIPDQLALPLPANQTEFSAQELNLTGIDLSEELVLKVVVLIYANGKPELLPDYIQVRQGNISIEQAQQLAQQVIRDWLFAPTYMAGQAVVQAYRFQLTISH
;
A
#
# COMPACT_ATOMS: atom_id res chain seq x y z
N ILE A 1 -25.48 -17.83 73.73
CA ILE A 1 -25.48 -18.88 72.67
C ILE A 1 -25.45 -18.13 71.34
N GLN A 2 -24.30 -18.04 70.69
CA GLN A 2 -24.09 -17.32 69.43
C GLN A 2 -24.31 -18.31 68.27
N THR A 3 -25.22 -17.99 67.36
CA THR A 3 -25.41 -18.71 66.09
C THR A 3 -24.54 -18.08 65.01
N PRO A 4 -23.72 -18.86 64.27
CA PRO A 4 -22.86 -18.33 63.21
C PRO A 4 -23.64 -18.02 61.93
N LEU A 5 -23.25 -16.91 61.28
CA LEU A 5 -23.73 -16.42 60.00
C LEU A 5 -23.30 -17.37 58.85
N PRO A 6 -24.17 -17.76 57.90
CA PRO A 6 -23.76 -18.57 56.76
C PRO A 6 -22.99 -17.73 55.73
N SER A 7 -21.89 -18.30 55.22
CA SER A 7 -21.01 -17.72 54.21
C SER A 7 -21.73 -17.45 52.87
N PRO A 8 -21.38 -16.39 52.13
CA PRO A 8 -21.91 -16.13 50.80
C PRO A 8 -21.37 -17.14 49.76
N LEU A 9 -22.26 -17.61 48.89
CA LEU A 9 -21.97 -18.49 47.76
C LEU A 9 -21.06 -17.78 46.73
N PRO A 10 -20.14 -18.50 46.05
CA PRO A 10 -19.34 -17.94 44.97
C PRO A 10 -20.23 -17.58 43.76
N LEU A 11 -20.05 -16.37 43.22
CA LEU A 11 -20.69 -15.90 42.00
C LEU A 11 -20.26 -16.76 40.80
N PRO A 12 -21.16 -17.04 39.83
CA PRO A 12 -20.76 -17.69 38.59
C PRO A 12 -19.81 -16.78 37.78
N PRO A 13 -18.88 -17.36 37.01
CA PRO A 13 -17.96 -16.58 36.18
C PRO A 13 -18.73 -15.77 35.12
N PRO A 14 -18.21 -14.61 34.70
CA PRO A 14 -18.84 -13.83 33.65
C PRO A 14 -18.90 -14.65 32.36
N ILE A 15 -20.06 -14.65 31.72
CA ILE A 15 -20.28 -15.21 30.39
C ILE A 15 -19.35 -14.46 29.44
N GLN A 16 -18.26 -15.11 29.00
CA GLN A 16 -17.46 -14.62 27.88
C GLN A 16 -18.37 -14.63 26.63
N PRO A 17 -18.43 -13.55 25.84
CA PRO A 17 -19.01 -13.64 24.51
C PRO A 17 -18.22 -14.69 23.72
N PRO A 18 -18.86 -15.46 22.80
CA PRO A 18 -18.14 -16.40 21.97
C PRO A 18 -17.01 -15.61 21.28
N ALA A 19 -15.78 -16.10 21.42
CA ALA A 19 -14.67 -15.65 20.60
C ALA A 19 -15.16 -15.76 19.16
N SER A 20 -15.47 -14.61 18.56
CA SER A 20 -15.66 -14.55 17.13
C SER A 20 -14.38 -15.10 16.56
N SER A 21 -14.48 -16.25 15.89
CA SER A 21 -13.45 -16.74 15.01
C SER A 21 -13.25 -15.67 13.94
N ILE A 22 -12.46 -14.65 14.27
CA ILE A 22 -11.71 -13.92 13.28
C ILE A 22 -10.88 -15.03 12.64
N PRO A 23 -11.08 -15.37 11.36
CA PRO A 23 -10.08 -16.19 10.70
C PRO A 23 -8.77 -15.45 10.91
N GLU A 24 -7.87 -16.07 11.67
CA GLU A 24 -6.47 -15.74 11.70
C GLU A 24 -6.04 -15.91 10.25
N GLU A 25 -6.16 -14.81 9.49
CA GLU A 25 -5.65 -14.69 8.14
C GLU A 25 -4.20 -15.03 8.30
N SER A 26 -3.88 -16.25 7.88
CA SER A 26 -2.54 -16.74 7.82
C SER A 26 -1.84 -15.73 6.93
N ALA A 27 -1.15 -14.77 7.55
CA ALA A 27 -0.14 -13.94 6.91
C ALA A 27 0.80 -14.96 6.28
N SER A 28 0.49 -15.26 5.02
CA SER A 28 1.10 -16.35 4.32
C SER A 28 2.53 -15.91 4.19
N LYS A 29 3.45 -16.85 4.36
CA LYS A 29 4.89 -16.62 4.34
C LYS A 29 5.41 -16.13 2.95
N ASP A 30 4.51 -15.66 2.09
CA ASP A 30 4.63 -15.26 0.69
C ASP A 30 3.84 -13.96 0.38
N SER A 31 3.31 -13.25 1.39
CA SER A 31 2.72 -11.91 1.21
C SER A 31 3.82 -10.84 1.17
N PHE A 32 3.67 -9.86 0.30
CA PHE A 32 4.57 -8.71 0.14
C PHE A 32 3.79 -7.41 0.28
N LEU A 33 4.33 -6.49 1.05
CA LEU A 33 3.77 -5.16 1.23
C LEU A 33 4.41 -4.19 0.24
N ALA A 34 3.59 -3.52 -0.57
CA ALA A 34 3.98 -2.41 -1.41
C ALA A 34 3.49 -1.09 -0.80
N LYS A 35 4.43 -0.21 -0.47
CA LYS A 35 4.15 1.07 0.17
C LYS A 35 4.60 2.23 -0.70
N MET A 36 3.70 3.18 -0.91
CA MET A 36 4.01 4.46 -1.54
C MET A 36 4.45 5.48 -0.49
N SER A 37 5.54 6.19 -0.75
CA SER A 37 6.04 7.29 0.06
C SER A 37 6.61 8.41 -0.83
N ASN A 38 6.84 9.59 -0.26
CA ASN A 38 7.45 10.73 -0.98
C ASN A 38 6.71 11.13 -2.27
N PHE A 39 5.37 11.01 -2.28
CA PHE A 39 4.53 11.36 -3.42
C PHE A 39 4.50 12.87 -3.65
N GLY A 40 4.74 13.31 -4.89
CA GLY A 40 4.71 14.72 -5.25
C GLY A 40 4.93 14.98 -6.73
N LEU A 41 4.83 16.25 -7.14
CA LEU A 41 5.01 16.66 -8.53
C LEU A 41 6.43 16.39 -9.02
N THR A 42 6.57 16.04 -10.30
CA THR A 42 7.89 15.95 -10.96
C THR A 42 8.55 17.32 -11.10
N ASN A 43 7.75 18.37 -11.34
CA ASN A 43 8.19 19.77 -11.40
C ASN A 43 7.25 20.66 -10.55
N PRO A 44 7.63 21.00 -9.31
CA PRO A 44 6.76 21.76 -8.40
C PRO A 44 6.72 23.28 -8.68
N ASN A 45 7.54 23.80 -9.59
CA ASN A 45 7.73 25.25 -9.75
C ASN A 45 6.99 25.86 -10.95
N HIS A 46 6.39 25.05 -11.82
CA HIS A 46 5.89 25.52 -13.12
C HIS A 46 4.37 25.60 -13.20
N ASP A 47 3.65 24.77 -12.45
CA ASP A 47 2.19 24.74 -12.37
C ASP A 47 1.79 24.17 -11.02
N ILE A 48 1.34 25.02 -10.10
CA ILE A 48 0.86 24.60 -8.78
C ILE A 48 -0.63 24.31 -8.93
N PRO A 49 -1.06 23.05 -8.91
CA PRO A 49 -2.47 22.72 -9.03
C PRO A 49 -3.25 23.15 -7.79
N ASP A 50 -4.53 23.43 -7.96
CA ASP A 50 -5.45 23.71 -6.85
C ASP A 50 -5.56 22.49 -5.92
N GLN A 51 -5.49 21.29 -6.51
CA GLN A 51 -5.53 20.03 -5.80
C GLN A 51 -4.58 19.02 -6.44
N LEU A 52 -3.72 18.41 -5.62
CA LEU A 52 -2.87 17.31 -6.05
C LEU A 52 -3.68 16.02 -6.17
N ALA A 53 -3.21 15.10 -7.02
CA ALA A 53 -3.69 13.74 -7.01
C ALA A 53 -3.42 13.09 -5.64
N LEU A 54 -4.33 12.23 -5.19
CA LEU A 54 -4.20 11.50 -3.93
C LEU A 54 -4.54 10.03 -4.15
N PRO A 55 -3.72 9.08 -3.66
CA PRO A 55 -4.06 7.65 -3.75
C PRO A 55 -5.38 7.38 -3.02
N LEU A 56 -6.23 6.53 -3.60
CA LEU A 56 -7.44 6.10 -2.93
C LEU A 56 -7.11 5.09 -1.83
N PRO A 57 -7.83 5.10 -0.69
CA PRO A 57 -7.56 4.22 0.45
C PRO A 57 -7.83 2.74 0.16
N ALA A 58 -8.58 2.44 -0.90
CA ALA A 58 -8.89 1.07 -1.34
C ALA A 58 -7.82 0.46 -2.26
N ASN A 59 -6.72 1.16 -2.53
CA ASN A 59 -5.63 0.62 -3.34
C ASN A 59 -4.99 -0.58 -2.64
N GLN A 60 -4.77 -1.66 -3.39
CA GLN A 60 -4.09 -2.84 -2.89
C GLN A 60 -2.66 -2.49 -2.47
N THR A 61 -2.32 -2.80 -1.22
CA THR A 61 -0.96 -2.64 -0.69
C THR A 61 -0.30 -3.98 -0.38
N GLU A 62 -1.06 -5.07 -0.32
CA GLU A 62 -0.53 -6.41 -0.08
C GLU A 62 -0.72 -7.28 -1.32
N PHE A 63 0.34 -7.97 -1.70
CA PHE A 63 0.42 -8.77 -2.92
C PHE A 63 1.07 -10.11 -2.63
N SER A 64 0.62 -11.14 -3.32
CA SER A 64 1.27 -12.45 -3.32
C SER A 64 2.51 -12.45 -4.22
N ALA A 65 3.49 -13.32 -3.96
CA ALA A 65 4.65 -13.52 -4.85
C ALA A 65 4.27 -13.71 -6.34
N GLN A 66 3.15 -14.39 -6.57
CA GLN A 66 2.61 -14.72 -7.89
C GLN A 66 2.03 -13.48 -8.59
N GLU A 67 1.36 -12.60 -7.87
CA GLU A 67 0.80 -11.34 -8.40
C GLU A 67 1.92 -10.39 -8.81
N LEU A 68 3.00 -10.36 -8.05
CA LEU A 68 4.18 -9.55 -8.33
C LEU A 68 5.12 -10.16 -9.38
N ASN A 69 4.89 -11.41 -9.79
CA ASN A 69 5.74 -12.18 -10.70
C ASN A 69 7.23 -12.07 -10.33
N LEU A 70 7.57 -12.39 -9.07
CA LEU A 70 8.92 -12.24 -8.51
C LEU A 70 9.95 -13.25 -9.03
N THR A 71 9.82 -13.71 -10.27
CA THR A 71 10.70 -14.71 -10.87
C THR A 71 12.15 -14.20 -10.90
N GLY A 72 13.01 -14.78 -10.06
CA GLY A 72 14.42 -14.40 -9.96
C GLY A 72 14.67 -13.05 -9.27
N ILE A 73 13.70 -12.55 -8.50
CA ILE A 73 13.86 -11.35 -7.66
C ILE A 73 14.05 -11.81 -6.22
N ASP A 74 15.19 -11.46 -5.62
CA ASP A 74 15.41 -11.63 -4.19
C ASP A 74 14.88 -10.41 -3.44
N LEU A 75 13.88 -10.63 -2.58
CA LEU A 75 13.31 -9.65 -1.66
C LEU A 75 13.70 -9.95 -0.21
N SER A 76 14.87 -10.58 0.02
CA SER A 76 15.40 -10.79 1.36
C SER A 76 15.71 -9.47 2.07
N GLU A 77 15.96 -8.42 1.28
CA GLU A 77 16.07 -7.03 1.72
C GLU A 77 14.96 -6.18 1.11
N GLU A 78 14.68 -5.03 1.72
CA GLU A 78 13.71 -4.06 1.20
C GLU A 78 14.14 -3.57 -0.19
N LEU A 79 13.23 -3.68 -1.16
CA LEU A 79 13.40 -3.12 -2.49
C LEU A 79 12.83 -1.70 -2.52
N VAL A 80 13.64 -0.73 -2.96
CA VAL A 80 13.23 0.67 -3.05
C VAL A 80 13.38 1.16 -4.48
N LEU A 81 12.27 1.57 -5.08
CA LEU A 81 12.19 2.12 -6.43
C LEU A 81 11.77 3.58 -6.38
N LYS A 82 12.42 4.43 -7.18
CA LYS A 82 11.86 5.74 -7.53
C LYS A 82 11.04 5.57 -8.80
N VAL A 83 9.77 5.91 -8.71
CA VAL A 83 8.78 5.71 -9.76
C VAL A 83 8.25 7.07 -10.22
N VAL A 84 8.01 7.20 -11.53
CA VAL A 84 7.28 8.34 -12.10
C VAL A 84 6.06 7.80 -12.82
N VAL A 85 4.92 8.42 -12.56
CA VAL A 85 3.64 8.08 -13.18
C VAL A 85 3.00 9.32 -13.78
N LEU A 86 2.26 9.12 -14.86
CA LEU A 86 1.30 10.07 -15.37
C LEU A 86 -0.07 9.72 -14.79
N ILE A 87 -0.72 10.64 -14.07
CA ILE A 87 -2.08 10.43 -13.57
C ILE A 87 -3.03 11.16 -14.50
N TYR A 88 -3.92 10.40 -15.15
CA TYR A 88 -4.92 10.95 -16.05
C TYR A 88 -6.05 11.66 -15.28
N ALA A 89 -6.83 12.48 -15.98
CA ALA A 89 -7.98 13.19 -15.42
C ALA A 89 -9.06 12.27 -14.81
N ASN A 90 -9.06 10.97 -15.17
CA ASN A 90 -9.94 9.95 -14.58
C ASN A 90 -9.34 9.25 -13.35
N GLY A 91 -8.16 9.66 -12.88
CA GLY A 91 -7.50 9.08 -11.72
C GLY A 91 -6.68 7.81 -11.99
N LYS A 92 -6.63 7.33 -13.24
CA LYS A 92 -5.81 6.16 -13.58
C LYS A 92 -4.34 6.55 -13.73
N PRO A 93 -3.41 5.82 -13.10
CA PRO A 93 -1.98 6.01 -13.31
C PRO A 93 -1.50 5.28 -14.57
N GLU A 94 -0.50 5.84 -15.21
CA GLU A 94 0.32 5.18 -16.23
C GLU A 94 1.79 5.31 -15.83
N LEU A 95 2.50 4.18 -15.83
CA LEU A 95 3.91 4.13 -15.49
C LEU A 95 4.73 4.75 -16.61
N LEU A 96 5.71 5.59 -16.26
CA LEU A 96 6.72 6.05 -17.22
C LEU A 96 8.00 5.22 -17.05
N PRO A 97 8.21 4.16 -17.86
CA PRO A 97 9.24 3.15 -17.62
C PRO A 97 10.67 3.70 -17.69
N ASP A 98 10.92 4.69 -18.55
CA ASP A 98 12.23 5.34 -18.73
C ASP A 98 12.71 6.12 -17.50
N TYR A 99 11.81 6.41 -16.54
CA TYR A 99 12.11 7.22 -15.36
C TYR A 99 12.24 6.40 -14.07
N ILE A 100 12.09 5.08 -14.15
CA ILE A 100 12.23 4.19 -12.99
C ILE A 100 13.70 4.06 -12.62
N GLN A 101 13.99 4.15 -11.32
CA GLN A 101 15.34 4.00 -10.79
C GLN A 101 15.31 3.08 -9.58
N VAL A 102 16.17 2.06 -9.58
CA VAL A 102 16.42 1.22 -8.41
C VAL A 102 17.29 2.00 -7.44
N ARG A 103 16.80 2.24 -6.23
CA ARG A 103 17.54 2.91 -5.15
C ARG A 103 18.16 1.93 -4.17
N GLN A 104 17.48 0.80 -3.94
CA GLN A 104 17.92 -0.28 -3.06
C GLN A 104 17.35 -1.59 -3.59
N GLY A 105 18.08 -2.69 -3.36
CA GLY A 105 17.77 -4.04 -3.82
C GLY A 105 18.53 -4.42 -5.08
N ASN A 106 18.58 -5.72 -5.37
CA ASN A 106 19.38 -6.30 -6.45
C ASN A 106 18.48 -6.83 -7.57
N ILE A 107 17.97 -5.93 -8.41
CA ILE A 107 17.14 -6.27 -9.57
C ILE A 107 17.56 -5.47 -10.81
N SER A 108 17.27 -6.02 -11.98
CA SER A 108 17.45 -5.33 -13.25
C SER A 108 16.40 -4.23 -13.44
N ILE A 109 16.71 -3.22 -14.26
CA ILE A 109 15.75 -2.15 -14.59
C ILE A 109 14.46 -2.71 -15.22
N GLU A 110 14.57 -3.71 -16.08
CA GLU A 110 13.41 -4.38 -16.70
C GLU A 110 12.53 -5.07 -15.65
N GLN A 111 13.13 -5.73 -14.66
CA GLN A 111 12.41 -6.33 -13.53
C GLN A 111 11.74 -5.25 -12.68
N ALA A 112 12.42 -4.13 -12.41
CA ALA A 112 11.86 -3.00 -11.67
C ALA A 112 10.65 -2.39 -12.38
N GLN A 113 10.70 -2.29 -13.71
CA GLN A 113 9.59 -1.81 -14.54
C GLN A 113 8.40 -2.76 -14.46
N GLN A 114 8.61 -4.06 -14.66
CA GLN A 114 7.54 -5.05 -14.56
C GLN A 114 6.90 -5.04 -13.17
N LEU A 115 7.72 -5.02 -12.12
CA LEU A 115 7.25 -5.04 -10.75
C LEU A 115 6.45 -3.79 -10.38
N ALA A 116 6.99 -2.59 -10.69
CA ALA A 116 6.26 -1.34 -10.48
C ALA A 116 4.94 -1.33 -11.26
N GLN A 117 4.94 -1.84 -12.50
CA GLN A 117 3.73 -1.92 -13.33
C GLN A 117 2.68 -2.84 -12.73
N GLN A 118 3.05 -3.99 -12.16
CA GLN A 118 2.11 -4.90 -11.49
C GLN A 118 1.49 -4.23 -10.26
N VAL A 119 2.32 -3.61 -9.41
CA VAL A 119 1.85 -2.97 -8.17
C VAL A 119 0.86 -1.86 -8.47
N ILE A 120 1.17 -0.98 -9.42
CA ILE A 120 0.35 0.22 -9.65
C ILE A 120 -0.81 -0.01 -10.61
N ARG A 121 -0.91 -1.17 -11.27
CA ARG A 121 -1.89 -1.45 -12.34
C ARG A 121 -3.32 -1.14 -11.91
N ASP A 122 -3.66 -1.58 -10.70
CA ASP A 122 -5.01 -1.50 -10.15
C ASP A 122 -5.16 -0.35 -9.15
N TRP A 123 -4.12 0.48 -9.00
CA TRP A 123 -4.20 1.68 -8.17
C TRP A 123 -5.04 2.76 -8.85
N LEU A 124 -5.81 3.47 -8.03
CA LEU A 124 -6.59 4.63 -8.42
C LEU A 124 -6.22 5.83 -7.57
N PHE A 125 -6.37 7.00 -8.16
CA PHE A 125 -6.08 8.28 -7.54
C PHE A 125 -7.30 9.20 -7.69
N ALA A 126 -7.56 10.03 -6.69
CA ALA A 126 -8.32 11.25 -6.92
C ALA A 126 -7.54 12.11 -7.93
N PRO A 127 -8.18 12.70 -8.95
CA PRO A 127 -7.49 13.43 -9.99
C PRO A 127 -6.90 14.75 -9.49
N THR A 128 -5.90 15.24 -10.21
CA THR A 128 -5.35 16.59 -10.06
C THR A 128 -6.33 17.60 -10.64
N TYR A 129 -6.55 18.72 -9.94
CA TYR A 129 -7.36 19.82 -10.45
C TYR A 129 -6.54 21.09 -10.68
N MET A 130 -6.78 21.73 -11.81
CA MET A 130 -6.24 23.04 -12.18
C MET A 130 -7.35 23.91 -12.76
N ALA A 131 -7.52 25.11 -12.20
CA ALA A 131 -8.64 26.00 -12.49
C ALA A 131 -10.01 25.28 -12.40
N GLY A 132 -10.15 24.37 -11.43
CA GLY A 132 -11.37 23.59 -11.23
C GLY A 132 -11.65 22.51 -12.30
N GLN A 133 -10.68 22.18 -13.14
CA GLN A 133 -10.77 21.12 -14.14
C GLN A 133 -9.79 19.99 -13.83
N ALA A 134 -10.22 18.75 -14.01
CA ALA A 134 -9.34 17.60 -13.86
C ALA A 134 -8.32 17.58 -15.02
N VAL A 135 -7.03 17.46 -14.70
CA VAL A 135 -5.94 17.51 -15.68
C VAL A 135 -5.06 16.27 -15.60
N VAL A 136 -4.32 16.02 -16.67
CA VAL A 136 -3.26 15.02 -16.70
C VAL A 136 -2.02 15.62 -16.05
N GLN A 137 -1.44 14.94 -15.06
CA GLN A 137 -0.29 15.46 -14.33
C GLN A 137 0.71 14.36 -13.99
N ALA A 138 2.00 14.67 -14.11
CA ALA A 138 3.08 13.76 -13.77
C ALA A 138 3.48 13.88 -12.29
N TYR A 139 3.60 12.73 -11.63
CA TYR A 139 3.99 12.58 -10.24
C TYR A 139 5.19 11.65 -10.10
N ARG A 140 5.98 11.89 -9.06
CA ARG A 140 7.03 11.00 -8.60
C ARG A 140 6.71 10.51 -7.21
N PHE A 141 7.10 9.28 -6.92
CA PHE A 141 7.07 8.73 -5.57
C PHE A 141 8.14 7.65 -5.39
N GLN A 142 8.34 7.26 -4.14
CA GLN A 142 9.13 6.10 -3.78
C GLN A 142 8.19 4.92 -3.53
N LEU A 143 8.42 3.83 -4.24
CA LEU A 143 7.77 2.56 -4.04
C LEU A 143 8.71 1.65 -3.27
N THR A 144 8.28 1.24 -2.09
CA THR A 144 8.99 0.30 -1.23
C THR A 144 8.26 -1.04 -1.25
N ILE A 145 8.97 -2.14 -1.48
CA ILE A 145 8.42 -3.49 -1.48
C ILE A 145 9.22 -4.34 -0.48
N SER A 146 8.53 -4.95 0.47
CA SER A 146 9.12 -5.78 1.52
C SER A 146 8.24 -6.99 1.84
N HIS A 147 8.82 -7.98 2.51
CA HIS A 147 8.08 -9.07 3.17
C HIS A 147 7.52 -8.62 4.51
#